data_AF-A0A7Z0NE79-F1
#
_entry.id   AF-A0A7Z0NE79-F1
#
_cell.length_a   1.000
_cell.length_b   1.000
_cell.length_c   1.000
_cell.angle_alpha   90.00
_cell.angle_beta   90.00
_cell.angle_gamma   90.00
#
_symmetry.space_group_name_H-M   'P 1'
#
loop_
_entity.id
_entity.type
_entity.pdbx_description
1 polymer ?
#
loop_
_entity_poly.entity_id
_entity_poly.type
_entity_poly.pdbx_seq_one_letter_code
_entity_poly.pdbx_strand_id
1 'polypeptide(L)'
;MALSKCKECEKEVSNRARQCPHCGIDNPAAKKRRKTLRNVAWFVGAWIVLAAIVGTDEASKGAAPSALAEASAGAEVAPAAQAPDPFEPQAAPIAQTKAESAPPPEIAITYTYPSDEALDAAQRHVEKISKALEDAVDILLHGDLKAWGAHSRRFGQIVDEGTAAFGSTVFEPLGSCTAAATHARALWLEHQATQRRGGETVKGSLQFAYDQYLTHRAECLRVADPATPVATGKECLRVLSLDPETKKVVTLPRPPHCSDS
;
A
#
# COMPACT_ATOMS: atom_id res chain seq x y z
N MET A 1 -26.80 23.46 -27.58
CA MET A 1 -25.87 22.49 -26.94
C MET A 1 -24.55 23.21 -26.71
N ALA A 2 -23.98 23.20 -25.51
CA ALA A 2 -22.75 23.95 -25.23
C ALA A 2 -21.53 23.13 -25.64
N LEU A 3 -20.85 23.56 -26.70
CA LEU A 3 -19.56 23.01 -27.13
C LEU A 3 -18.43 23.71 -26.37
N SER A 4 -17.40 22.96 -26.02
CA SER A 4 -16.19 23.47 -25.36
C SER A 4 -14.97 23.00 -26.13
N LYS A 5 -13.92 23.82 -26.19
CA LYS A 5 -12.65 23.42 -26.80
C LYS A 5 -11.96 22.36 -25.95
N CYS A 6 -11.45 21.32 -26.60
CA CYS A 6 -10.58 20.33 -25.96
C CYS A 6 -9.30 20.99 -25.46
N LYS A 7 -8.81 20.59 -24.28
CA LYS A 7 -7.60 21.16 -23.67
C LYS A 7 -6.31 20.92 -24.46
N GLU A 8 -6.25 19.82 -25.22
CA GLU A 8 -5.06 19.43 -25.99
C GLU A 8 -5.17 19.88 -27.45
N CYS A 9 -6.22 19.42 -28.14
CA CYS A 9 -6.32 19.61 -29.58
C CYS A 9 -7.11 20.85 -30.01
N GLU A 10 -7.64 21.63 -29.06
CA GLU A 10 -8.44 22.86 -29.25
C GLU A 10 -9.72 22.75 -30.11
N LYS A 11 -9.99 21.58 -30.70
CA LYS A 11 -11.21 21.27 -31.45
C LYS A 11 -12.44 21.27 -30.53
N GLU A 12 -13.58 21.61 -31.11
CA GLU A 12 -14.85 21.67 -30.41
C GLU A 12 -15.34 20.26 -30.05
N VAL A 13 -15.59 20.05 -28.75
CA VAL A 13 -16.10 18.78 -28.23
C VAL A 13 -17.27 19.03 -27.29
N SER A 14 -18.17 18.05 -27.21
CA SER A 14 -19.29 18.08 -26.28
C SER A 14 -18.80 18.16 -24.83
N ASN A 15 -19.38 19.06 -24.04
CA ASN A 15 -19.05 19.24 -22.62
C ASN A 15 -19.37 18.02 -21.74
N ARG A 16 -20.07 17.01 -22.28
CA ARG A 16 -20.40 15.74 -21.62
C ARG A 16 -19.58 14.55 -22.15
N ALA A 17 -18.69 14.75 -23.12
CA ALA A 17 -17.87 13.66 -23.65
C ALA A 17 -16.89 13.16 -22.58
N ARG A 18 -16.87 11.84 -22.35
CA ARG A 18 -15.89 11.21 -21.43
C ARG A 18 -14.47 11.29 -21.98
N GLN A 19 -14.33 11.19 -23.31
CA GLN A 19 -13.05 11.14 -24.01
C GLN A 19 -13.15 11.95 -25.32
N CYS A 20 -12.05 12.61 -25.72
CA CYS A 20 -12.02 13.42 -26.94
C CYS A 20 -11.98 12.54 -28.19
N PRO A 21 -12.89 12.71 -29.18
CA PRO A 21 -12.85 11.93 -30.42
C PRO A 21 -11.68 12.29 -31.35
N HIS A 22 -10.98 13.40 -31.09
CA HIS A 22 -9.88 13.85 -31.94
C HIS A 22 -8.49 13.52 -31.40
N CYS A 23 -8.33 13.42 -30.08
CA CYS A 23 -7.02 13.20 -29.45
C CYS A 23 -7.01 12.13 -28.36
N GLY A 24 -8.16 11.51 -28.03
CA GLY A 24 -8.23 10.42 -27.06
C GLY A 24 -8.08 10.83 -25.59
N ILE A 25 -7.87 12.11 -25.26
CA ILE A 25 -7.71 12.52 -23.86
C ILE A 25 -9.02 12.40 -23.07
N ASP A 26 -8.91 11.87 -21.85
CA ASP A 26 -10.01 11.79 -20.91
C ASP A 26 -10.36 13.15 -20.33
N ASN A 27 -11.67 13.39 -20.14
CA ASN A 27 -12.23 14.65 -19.63
C ASN A 27 -11.74 15.90 -20.39
N PRO A 28 -12.05 16.01 -21.70
CA PRO A 28 -11.54 17.10 -22.53
C PRO A 28 -12.14 18.46 -22.17
N ALA A 29 -13.31 18.49 -21.53
CA ALA A 29 -13.95 19.71 -21.05
C ALA A 29 -13.37 20.14 -19.70
N ALA A 30 -12.74 21.32 -19.65
CA ALA A 30 -12.34 21.93 -18.39
C ALA A 30 -13.59 22.20 -17.54
N LYS A 31 -13.81 21.41 -16.49
CA LYS A 31 -14.80 21.73 -15.46
C LYS A 31 -14.38 23.06 -14.85
N LYS A 32 -15.06 24.16 -15.21
CA LYS A 32 -14.96 25.44 -14.50
C LYS A 32 -15.24 25.10 -13.04
N ARG A 33 -14.21 25.07 -12.18
CA ARG A 33 -14.34 24.92 -10.73
C ARG A 33 -15.24 26.05 -10.28
N ARG A 34 -16.54 25.76 -10.14
CA ARG A 34 -17.53 26.70 -9.63
C ARG A 34 -17.05 27.04 -8.22
N LYS A 35 -16.55 28.27 -8.02
CA LYS A 35 -15.94 28.75 -6.78
C LYS A 35 -16.85 28.43 -5.59
N THR A 36 -16.61 27.30 -4.94
CA THR A 36 -17.09 26.93 -3.59
C THR A 36 -16.32 27.69 -2.51
N LEU A 37 -15.88 28.92 -2.81
CA LEU A 37 -15.14 29.78 -1.88
C LEU A 37 -16.04 30.31 -0.75
N ARG A 38 -17.37 30.25 -0.91
CA ARG A 38 -18.32 30.76 0.09
C ARG A 38 -18.40 29.89 1.34
N ASN A 39 -18.08 28.59 1.26
CA ASN A 39 -18.13 27.71 2.43
C ASN A 39 -16.81 27.70 3.20
N VAL A 40 -15.67 27.92 2.52
CA VAL A 40 -14.35 27.95 3.18
C VAL A 40 -14.24 29.13 4.16
N ALA A 41 -14.80 30.30 3.82
CA ALA A 41 -14.80 31.47 4.70
C ALA A 41 -15.57 31.22 6.02
N TRP A 42 -16.65 30.44 5.99
CA TRP A 42 -17.42 30.09 7.18
C TRP A 42 -16.66 29.12 8.09
N PHE A 43 -15.99 28.11 7.52
CA PHE A 43 -15.18 27.17 8.29
C PHE A 43 -13.94 27.82 8.91
N VAL A 44 -13.26 28.71 8.19
CA VAL A 44 -12.10 29.45 8.73
C VAL A 44 -12.52 30.40 9.87
N GLY A 45 -13.66 31.09 9.73
CA GLY A 45 -14.20 31.93 10.81
C GLY A 45 -14.57 31.14 12.06
N ALA A 46 -15.20 29.97 11.90
CA ALA A 46 -15.56 29.10 13.02
C ALA A 46 -14.32 28.51 13.72
N TRP A 47 -13.27 28.16 12.97
CA TRP A 47 -12.02 27.62 13.54
C TRP A 47 -11.25 28.68 14.36
N ILE A 48 -11.19 29.92 13.89
CA ILE A 48 -10.51 31.02 14.60
C ILE A 48 -11.22 31.34 15.94
N VAL A 49 -12.56 31.33 15.98
CA VAL A 49 -13.31 31.54 17.23
C VAL A 49 -13.09 30.39 18.21
N LEU A 50 -13.02 29.14 17.73
CA LEU A 50 -12.76 27.98 18.59
C LEU A 50 -11.32 28.00 19.16
N ALA A 51 -10.34 28.39 18.36
CA ALA A 51 -8.95 28.54 18.77
C ALA A 51 -8.72 29.69 19.78
N ALA A 52 -9.57 30.73 19.77
CA ALA A 52 -9.50 31.82 20.74
C ALA A 52 -10.08 31.45 22.12
N ILE A 53 -10.92 30.41 22.22
CA ILE A 53 -11.52 29.95 23.49
C ILE A 53 -10.62 28.91 24.18
N VAL A 54 -9.83 28.15 23.41
CA VAL A 54 -8.82 27.22 23.93
C VAL A 54 -7.50 27.98 24.03
N GLY A 55 -7.29 28.63 25.17
CA GLY A 55 -6.15 29.51 25.46
C GLY A 55 -4.80 28.98 24.98
N THR A 56 -4.12 29.84 24.22
CA THR A 56 -2.68 29.77 23.96
C THR A 56 -1.93 30.44 25.10
N ASP A 57 -1.21 29.66 25.90
CA ASP A 57 -0.02 30.13 26.61
C ASP A 57 1.21 29.99 25.69
N GLU A 58 2.17 30.88 25.91
CA GLU A 58 3.09 31.51 24.96
C GLU A 58 4.23 30.68 24.33
N ALA A 59 4.69 31.24 23.19
CA ALA A 59 6.08 31.41 22.77
C ALA A 59 6.92 30.19 22.33
N SER A 60 7.23 30.16 21.02
CA SER A 60 8.58 30.54 20.61
C SER A 60 8.64 30.93 19.13
N LYS A 61 9.34 32.05 18.90
CA LYS A 61 9.55 32.78 17.66
C LYS A 61 10.92 32.37 17.12
N GLY A 62 11.01 31.80 15.92
CA GLY A 62 12.31 31.68 15.28
C GLY A 62 12.38 30.85 14.01
N ALA A 63 12.95 31.49 12.98
CA ALA A 63 13.66 30.93 11.84
C ALA A 63 12.84 30.41 10.65
N ALA A 64 12.71 31.31 9.65
CA ALA A 64 12.63 30.96 8.25
C ALA A 64 13.89 30.21 7.77
N PRO A 65 13.75 29.38 6.72
CA PRO A 65 14.63 29.47 5.56
C PRO A 65 13.79 29.70 4.29
N SER A 66 14.04 30.78 3.56
CA SER A 66 15.01 30.85 2.46
C SER A 66 14.77 29.80 1.37
N ALA A 67 14.04 30.25 0.35
CA ALA A 67 14.32 30.05 -1.07
C ALA A 67 15.31 28.93 -1.40
N LEU A 68 14.78 27.77 -1.82
CA LEU A 68 15.48 26.89 -2.73
C LEU A 68 15.00 27.21 -4.15
N ALA A 69 15.97 27.66 -4.92
CA ALA A 69 15.87 28.04 -6.30
C ALA A 69 15.45 26.86 -7.19
N GLU A 70 14.65 27.21 -8.20
CA GLU A 70 14.54 26.49 -9.45
C GLU A 70 15.94 26.25 -10.04
N ALA A 71 16.28 24.97 -10.21
CA ALA A 71 17.28 24.52 -11.16
C ALA A 71 16.76 23.24 -11.81
N SER A 72 16.02 23.40 -12.90
CA SER A 72 15.69 22.33 -13.85
C SER A 72 16.11 22.82 -15.24
N ALA A 73 17.42 22.76 -15.48
CA ALA A 73 17.97 22.73 -16.83
C ALA A 73 18.00 21.26 -17.28
N GLY A 74 17.60 21.04 -18.53
CA GLY A 74 17.27 19.74 -19.09
C GLY A 74 18.37 18.69 -19.01
N ALA A 75 17.94 17.45 -18.72
CA ALA A 75 18.67 16.25 -19.09
C ALA A 75 18.02 15.70 -20.36
N GLU A 76 18.76 15.90 -21.44
CA GLU A 76 18.62 15.29 -22.75
C GLU A 76 18.41 13.77 -22.64
N VAL A 77 17.33 13.28 -23.24
CA VAL A 77 17.08 11.85 -23.42
C VAL A 77 17.97 11.37 -24.57
N ALA A 78 19.04 10.65 -24.23
CA ALA A 78 19.79 9.82 -25.18
C ALA A 78 19.45 8.33 -24.96
N PRO A 79 19.40 7.51 -26.03
CA PRO A 79 18.73 6.21 -26.03
C PRO A 79 19.66 5.03 -25.73
N ALA A 80 19.03 3.97 -25.24
CA ALA A 80 19.28 2.54 -25.51
C ALA A 80 20.68 1.91 -25.26
N ALA A 81 20.61 0.82 -24.50
CA ALA A 81 21.35 -0.43 -24.69
C ALA A 81 22.84 -0.45 -24.34
N GLN A 82 23.11 -0.71 -23.05
CA GLN A 82 24.19 -1.63 -22.67
C GLN A 82 23.56 -2.74 -21.82
N ALA A 83 23.75 -3.98 -22.25
CA ALA A 83 23.41 -5.15 -21.46
C ALA A 83 24.25 -5.12 -20.17
N PRO A 84 23.68 -5.40 -18.99
CA PRO A 84 24.49 -5.50 -17.78
C PRO A 84 25.44 -6.69 -17.91
N ASP A 85 26.72 -6.44 -17.66
CA ASP A 85 27.74 -7.46 -17.48
C ASP A 85 27.29 -8.54 -16.48
N PRO A 86 27.74 -9.80 -16.62
CA PRO A 86 27.56 -10.83 -15.60
C PRO A 86 28.15 -10.31 -14.29
N PHE A 87 27.28 -10.01 -13.32
CA PHE A 87 27.66 -9.60 -11.99
C PHE A 87 28.54 -10.70 -11.37
N GLU A 88 29.85 -10.48 -11.36
CA GLU A 88 30.80 -11.29 -10.62
C GLU A 88 30.54 -11.02 -9.12
N PRO A 89 30.14 -12.03 -8.33
CA PRO A 89 29.81 -11.83 -6.93
C PRO A 89 31.07 -11.50 -6.14
N GLN A 90 31.31 -10.21 -5.91
CA GLN A 90 32.34 -9.76 -4.98
C GLN A 90 31.90 -10.14 -3.56
N ALA A 91 32.48 -11.25 -3.08
CA ALA A 91 32.36 -11.72 -1.71
C ALA A 91 33.00 -10.70 -0.75
N ALA A 92 32.23 -9.70 -0.34
CA ALA A 92 32.61 -8.86 0.79
C ALA A 92 32.66 -9.74 2.06
N PRO A 93 33.72 -9.62 2.90
CA PRO A 93 33.84 -10.38 4.13
C PRO A 93 32.71 -9.99 5.09
N ILE A 94 31.79 -10.93 5.30
CA ILE A 94 30.70 -10.83 6.27
C ILE A 94 31.35 -10.82 7.65
N ALA A 95 31.48 -9.63 8.26
CA ALA A 95 31.89 -9.50 9.64
C ALA A 95 30.83 -10.19 10.52
N GLN A 96 31.21 -11.34 11.10
CA GLN A 96 30.37 -12.12 12.00
C GLN A 96 30.14 -11.32 13.29
N THR A 97 29.05 -10.56 13.32
CA THR A 97 28.56 -9.96 14.55
C THR A 97 28.25 -11.08 15.54
N LYS A 98 28.90 -11.04 16.70
CA LYS A 98 28.77 -11.97 17.82
C LYS A 98 27.30 -12.30 18.06
N ALA A 99 26.92 -13.55 17.80
CA ALA A 99 25.58 -14.07 18.02
C ALA A 99 25.25 -13.97 19.51
N GLU A 100 24.46 -12.95 19.88
CA GLU A 100 23.73 -12.95 21.13
C GLU A 100 22.81 -14.17 21.10
N SER A 101 22.95 -15.05 22.09
CA SER A 101 22.20 -16.31 22.18
C SER A 101 20.71 -15.99 22.22
N ALA A 102 20.05 -16.09 21.06
CA ALA A 102 18.62 -15.94 20.96
C ALA A 102 17.95 -16.98 21.88
N PRO A 103 16.85 -16.62 22.57
CA PRO A 103 16.08 -17.58 23.33
C PRO A 103 15.69 -18.77 22.43
N PRO A 104 15.55 -19.98 23.00
CA PRO A 104 15.17 -21.16 22.23
C PRO A 104 13.91 -20.85 21.40
N PRO A 105 13.88 -21.25 20.12
CA PRO A 105 12.79 -20.92 19.24
C PRO A 105 11.51 -21.50 19.85
N GLU A 106 10.66 -20.61 20.35
CA GLU A 106 9.30 -20.94 20.72
C GLU A 106 8.70 -21.62 19.48
N ILE A 107 8.19 -22.85 19.64
CA ILE A 107 7.72 -23.66 18.51
C ILE A 107 6.63 -22.83 17.82
N ALA A 108 6.93 -22.31 16.63
CA ALA A 108 6.03 -21.42 15.94
C ALA A 108 4.78 -22.21 15.57
N ILE A 109 3.71 -21.98 16.32
CA ILE A 109 2.41 -22.57 16.04
C ILE A 109 1.91 -21.92 14.74
N THR A 110 1.79 -22.73 13.69
CA THR A 110 1.14 -22.29 12.45
C THR A 110 -0.37 -22.51 12.57
N TYR A 111 -1.11 -21.41 12.53
CA TYR A 111 -2.57 -21.41 12.57
C TYR A 111 -3.11 -21.70 11.17
N THR A 112 -3.87 -22.79 11.04
CA THR A 112 -4.44 -23.25 9.75
C THR A 112 -5.97 -23.21 9.74
N TYR A 113 -6.59 -22.75 10.82
CA TYR A 113 -8.03 -22.62 10.97
C TYR A 113 -8.35 -21.44 11.90
N PRO A 114 -9.53 -20.81 11.76
CA PRO A 114 -10.00 -19.82 12.72
C PRO A 114 -10.23 -20.47 14.09
N SER A 115 -9.72 -19.81 15.12
CA SER A 115 -9.92 -20.17 16.53
C SER A 115 -9.72 -18.90 17.38
N ASP A 116 -10.09 -18.94 18.66
CA ASP A 116 -9.85 -17.81 19.56
C ASP A 116 -8.35 -17.49 19.68
N GLU A 117 -7.49 -18.52 19.71
CA GLU A 117 -6.03 -18.36 19.72
C GLU A 117 -5.51 -17.76 18.41
N ALA A 118 -6.05 -18.17 17.27
CA ALA A 118 -5.69 -17.63 15.98
C ALA A 118 -6.09 -16.15 15.86
N LEU A 119 -7.27 -15.77 16.36
CA LEU A 119 -7.74 -14.38 16.40
C LEU A 119 -6.85 -13.50 17.27
N ASP A 120 -6.53 -13.97 18.48
CA ASP A 120 -5.63 -13.26 19.40
C ASP A 120 -4.21 -13.10 18.82
N ALA A 121 -3.68 -14.16 18.19
CA ALA A 121 -2.41 -14.08 17.46
C ALA A 121 -2.48 -13.08 16.29
N ALA A 122 -3.55 -13.09 15.50
CA ALA A 122 -3.76 -12.17 14.38
C ALA A 122 -3.87 -10.71 14.86
N GLN A 123 -4.58 -10.45 15.96
CA GLN A 123 -4.69 -9.12 16.57
C GLN A 123 -3.32 -8.58 17.00
N ARG A 124 -2.53 -9.36 17.74
CA ARG A 124 -1.16 -8.98 18.12
C ARG A 124 -0.29 -8.72 16.90
N HIS A 125 -0.41 -9.54 15.87
CA HIS A 125 0.36 -9.38 14.65
C HIS A 125 0.01 -8.06 13.93
N VAL A 126 -1.29 -7.79 13.76
CA VAL A 126 -1.78 -6.55 13.16
C VAL A 126 -1.36 -5.32 13.99
N GLU A 127 -1.42 -5.39 15.32
CA GLU A 127 -0.97 -4.33 16.21
C GLU A 127 0.52 -4.05 16.02
N LYS A 128 1.35 -5.10 15.90
CA LYS A 128 2.79 -4.95 15.63
C LYS A 128 3.07 -4.27 14.30
N ILE A 129 2.29 -4.57 13.25
CA ILE A 129 2.35 -3.88 11.96
C ILE A 129 1.96 -2.40 12.11
N SER A 130 0.82 -2.13 12.76
CA SER A 130 0.33 -0.76 12.97
C SER A 130 1.34 0.09 13.74
N LYS A 131 1.92 -0.46 14.83
CA LYS A 131 2.97 0.21 15.59
C LYS A 131 4.21 0.48 14.74
N ALA A 132 4.62 -0.45 13.89
CA ALA A 132 5.75 -0.22 12.98
C ALA A 132 5.45 0.92 11.97
N LEU A 133 4.23 0.99 11.42
CA LEU A 133 3.80 2.08 10.54
C LEU A 133 3.73 3.44 11.25
N GLU A 134 3.37 3.46 12.53
CA GLU A 134 3.40 4.67 13.36
C GLU A 134 4.85 5.13 13.59
N ASP A 135 5.72 4.23 14.07
CA ASP A 135 7.14 4.48 14.29
C ASP A 135 7.86 4.96 13.00
N ALA A 136 7.37 4.53 11.82
CA ALA A 136 7.89 4.93 10.53
C ALA A 136 7.81 6.46 10.30
N VAL A 137 6.77 7.12 10.80
CA VAL A 137 6.57 8.57 10.62
C VAL A 137 7.73 9.33 11.25
N ASP A 138 8.05 9.02 12.50
CA ASP A 138 9.16 9.66 13.22
C ASP A 138 10.50 9.39 12.52
N ILE A 139 10.73 8.16 12.07
CA ILE A 139 11.96 7.78 11.39
C ILE A 139 12.14 8.54 10.06
N LEU A 140 11.05 8.78 9.33
CA LEU A 140 11.08 9.56 8.08
C LEU A 140 11.35 11.04 8.36
N LEU A 141 10.73 11.61 9.40
CA LEU A 141 10.91 13.01 9.78
C LEU A 141 12.36 13.34 10.18
N HIS A 142 13.03 12.42 10.86
CA HIS A 142 14.41 12.64 11.33
C HIS A 142 15.47 12.40 10.23
N GLY A 143 15.13 11.72 9.13
CA GLY A 143 16.04 11.51 8.00
C GLY A 143 17.26 10.63 8.30
N ASP A 144 17.30 9.88 9.41
CA ASP A 144 18.43 9.01 9.75
C ASP A 144 18.43 7.73 8.90
N LEU A 145 19.36 7.65 7.94
CA LEU A 145 19.54 6.50 7.05
C LEU A 145 19.81 5.19 7.81
N LYS A 146 20.47 5.24 8.97
CA LYS A 146 20.72 4.05 9.80
C LYS A 146 19.42 3.55 10.40
N ALA A 147 18.58 4.46 10.92
CA ALA A 147 17.25 4.15 11.41
C ALA A 147 16.36 3.59 10.29
N TRP A 148 16.44 4.12 9.06
CA TRP A 148 15.67 3.60 7.91
C TRP A 148 16.05 2.15 7.60
N GLY A 149 17.34 1.83 7.61
CA GLY A 149 17.82 0.47 7.38
C GLY A 149 17.38 -0.50 8.49
N ALA A 150 17.44 -0.07 9.76
CA ALA A 150 16.95 -0.86 10.89
C ALA A 150 15.44 -1.10 10.81
N HIS A 151 14.67 -0.08 10.44
CA HIS A 151 13.23 -0.17 10.34
C HIS A 151 12.78 -1.05 9.16
N SER A 152 13.50 -0.97 8.02
CA SER A 152 13.27 -1.87 6.90
C SER A 152 13.49 -3.34 7.26
N ARG A 153 14.50 -3.66 8.10
CA ARG A 153 14.70 -5.01 8.64
C ARG A 153 13.58 -5.43 9.59
N ARG A 154 13.08 -4.52 10.43
CA ARG A 154 11.94 -4.78 11.31
C ARG A 154 10.69 -5.15 10.53
N PHE A 155 10.37 -4.47 9.42
CA PHE A 155 9.28 -4.90 8.54
C PHE A 155 9.53 -6.28 7.92
N GLY A 156 10.78 -6.61 7.57
CA GLY A 156 11.14 -7.96 7.15
C GLY A 156 10.82 -9.01 8.21
N GLN A 157 11.25 -8.79 9.46
CA GLN A 157 10.97 -9.68 10.59
C GLN A 157 9.47 -9.85 10.83
N ILE A 158 8.68 -8.76 10.74
CA ILE A 158 7.23 -8.85 10.87
C ILE A 158 6.64 -9.73 9.76
N VAL A 159 7.10 -9.61 8.51
CA VAL A 159 6.64 -10.49 7.42
C VAL A 159 7.03 -11.95 7.68
N ASP A 160 8.24 -12.21 8.16
CA ASP A 160 8.72 -13.56 8.45
C ASP A 160 7.91 -14.22 9.59
N GLU A 161 7.62 -13.46 10.65
CA GLU A 161 6.74 -13.90 11.75
C GLU A 161 5.32 -14.21 11.27
N GLY A 162 4.75 -13.34 10.42
CA GLY A 162 3.44 -13.57 9.83
C GLY A 162 3.43 -14.82 8.96
N THR A 163 4.49 -15.01 8.17
CA THR A 163 4.67 -16.19 7.32
C THR A 163 4.73 -17.49 8.15
N ALA A 164 5.46 -17.48 9.25
CA ALA A 164 5.58 -18.62 10.15
C ALA A 164 4.25 -18.94 10.87
N ALA A 165 3.51 -17.92 11.29
CA ALA A 165 2.29 -18.07 12.06
C ALA A 165 1.05 -18.35 11.20
N PHE A 166 0.92 -17.73 10.03
CA PHE A 166 -0.34 -17.73 9.25
C PHE A 166 -0.20 -18.29 7.83
N GLY A 167 1.02 -18.69 7.44
CA GLY A 167 1.32 -19.18 6.11
C GLY A 167 1.90 -18.12 5.17
N SER A 168 2.45 -18.58 4.06
CA SER A 168 3.17 -17.76 3.07
C SER A 168 2.30 -17.28 1.91
N THR A 169 1.11 -17.86 1.74
CA THR A 169 0.27 -17.62 0.56
C THR A 169 -1.11 -17.13 0.93
N VAL A 170 -1.71 -16.29 0.09
CA VAL A 170 -3.11 -15.83 0.24
C VAL A 170 -4.13 -16.98 0.12
N PHE A 171 -3.70 -18.15 -0.37
CA PHE A 171 -4.54 -19.35 -0.48
C PHE A 171 -4.67 -20.12 0.84
N GLU A 172 -3.78 -19.85 1.80
CA GLU A 172 -3.92 -20.36 3.15
C GLU A 172 -5.02 -19.57 3.88
N PRO A 173 -5.82 -20.22 4.73
CA PRO A 173 -7.02 -19.63 5.30
C PRO A 173 -6.76 -18.35 6.11
N LEU A 174 -5.55 -18.19 6.68
CA LEU A 174 -5.12 -17.01 7.42
C LEU A 174 -4.03 -16.20 6.68
N GLY A 175 -3.74 -16.53 5.43
CA GLY A 175 -2.66 -15.91 4.64
C GLY A 175 -2.84 -14.40 4.38
N SER A 176 -4.06 -13.88 4.57
CA SER A 176 -4.34 -12.45 4.54
C SER A 176 -3.58 -11.66 5.62
N CYS A 177 -3.21 -12.28 6.74
CA CYS A 177 -2.36 -11.66 7.77
C CYS A 177 -0.94 -11.40 7.26
N THR A 178 -0.33 -12.38 6.59
CA THR A 178 0.98 -12.22 5.93
C THR A 178 0.93 -11.22 4.78
N ALA A 179 -0.18 -11.21 4.03
CA ALA A 179 -0.41 -10.21 2.99
C ALA A 179 -0.47 -8.79 3.58
N ALA A 180 -1.13 -8.59 4.73
CA ALA A 180 -1.16 -7.29 5.42
C ALA A 180 0.25 -6.80 5.79
N ALA A 181 1.10 -7.68 6.35
CA ALA A 181 2.49 -7.34 6.65
C ALA A 181 3.29 -6.99 5.39
N THR A 182 3.08 -7.73 4.30
CA THR A 182 3.76 -7.52 3.02
C THR A 182 3.38 -6.17 2.41
N HIS A 183 2.10 -5.82 2.41
CA HIS A 183 1.62 -4.53 1.91
C HIS A 183 2.03 -3.36 2.82
N ALA A 184 2.12 -3.56 4.13
CA ALA A 184 2.71 -2.56 5.03
C ALA A 184 4.19 -2.30 4.73
N ARG A 185 4.97 -3.36 4.44
CA ARG A 185 6.36 -3.21 3.98
C ARG A 185 6.44 -2.47 2.64
N ALA A 186 5.54 -2.77 1.70
CA ALA A 186 5.49 -2.05 0.42
C ALA A 186 5.19 -0.55 0.62
N LEU A 187 4.21 -0.22 1.47
CA LEU A 187 3.90 1.16 1.86
C LEU A 187 5.12 1.87 2.46
N TRP A 188 5.86 1.22 3.36
CA TRP A 188 7.10 1.75 3.92
C TRP A 188 8.16 2.05 2.83
N LEU A 189 8.32 1.17 1.85
CA LEU A 189 9.26 1.37 0.74
C LEU A 189 8.83 2.54 -0.16
N GLU A 190 7.54 2.72 -0.42
CA GLU A 190 7.00 3.87 -1.15
C GLU A 190 7.24 5.19 -0.41
N HIS A 191 7.11 5.21 0.93
CA HIS A 191 7.48 6.37 1.74
C HIS A 191 8.97 6.72 1.59
N GLN A 192 9.86 5.73 1.68
CA GLN A 192 11.30 5.97 1.49
C GLN A 192 11.61 6.49 0.09
N ALA A 193 11.00 5.92 -0.95
CA ALA A 193 11.17 6.36 -2.33
C ALA A 193 10.71 7.81 -2.51
N THR A 194 9.56 8.15 -1.93
CA THR A 194 8.98 9.51 -1.96
C THR A 194 9.90 10.51 -1.27
N GLN A 195 10.43 10.18 -0.08
CA GLN A 195 11.37 11.06 0.63
C GLN A 195 12.67 11.29 -0.15
N ARG A 196 13.23 10.24 -0.78
CA ARG A 196 14.48 10.35 -1.56
C ARG A 196 14.31 11.14 -2.86
N ARG A 197 13.13 11.07 -3.48
CA ARG A 197 12.84 11.71 -4.78
C ARG A 197 12.18 13.09 -4.66
N GLY A 198 11.73 13.47 -3.46
CA GLY A 198 10.94 14.69 -3.24
C GLY A 198 9.51 14.60 -3.76
N GLY A 199 8.97 13.39 -3.96
CA GLY A 199 7.63 13.17 -4.49
C GLY A 199 7.37 11.72 -4.90
N GLU A 200 6.09 11.37 -5.05
CA GLU A 200 5.67 10.05 -5.52
C GLU A 200 6.08 9.84 -6.97
N THR A 201 6.60 8.65 -7.27
CA THR A 201 6.98 8.29 -8.66
C THR A 201 5.74 8.14 -9.53
N VAL A 202 4.71 7.51 -8.98
CA VAL A 202 3.40 7.34 -9.60
C VAL A 202 2.40 7.97 -8.66
N LYS A 203 1.73 9.02 -9.12
CA LYS A 203 0.76 9.74 -8.31
C LYS A 203 -0.34 8.79 -7.83
N GLY A 204 -0.52 8.69 -6.52
CA GLY A 204 -1.44 7.79 -5.84
C GLY A 204 -0.84 6.44 -5.44
N SER A 205 0.45 6.16 -5.69
CA SER A 205 1.05 4.87 -5.30
C SER A 205 1.02 4.64 -3.80
N LEU A 206 1.24 5.69 -3.02
CA LEU A 206 1.24 5.66 -1.56
C LEU A 206 -0.16 5.35 -1.01
N GLN A 207 -1.18 6.04 -1.53
CA GLN A 207 -2.57 5.78 -1.17
C GLN A 207 -2.97 4.35 -1.54
N PHE A 208 -2.60 3.89 -2.74
CA PHE A 208 -2.89 2.53 -3.18
C PHE A 208 -2.26 1.49 -2.24
N ALA A 209 -0.99 1.65 -1.87
CA ALA A 209 -0.32 0.74 -0.93
C ALA A 209 -0.99 0.73 0.46
N TYR A 210 -1.44 1.89 0.94
CA TYR A 210 -2.18 2.01 2.19
C TYR A 210 -3.55 1.33 2.13
N ASP A 211 -4.30 1.51 1.04
CA ASP A 211 -5.61 0.86 0.84
C ASP A 211 -5.48 -0.67 0.79
N GLN A 212 -4.42 -1.19 0.14
CA GLN A 212 -4.13 -2.63 0.13
C GLN A 212 -3.83 -3.16 1.54
N TYR A 213 -3.00 -2.44 2.31
CA TYR A 213 -2.74 -2.79 3.71
C TYR A 213 -4.03 -2.84 4.54
N LEU A 214 -4.88 -1.82 4.45
CA LEU A 214 -6.14 -1.78 5.20
C LEU A 214 -7.08 -2.91 4.82
N THR A 215 -7.16 -3.24 3.52
CA THR A 215 -7.98 -4.34 3.02
C THR A 215 -7.52 -5.67 3.62
N HIS A 216 -6.23 -5.98 3.52
CA HIS A 216 -5.68 -7.23 4.05
C HIS A 216 -5.69 -7.28 5.58
N ARG A 217 -5.55 -6.14 6.26
CA ARG A 217 -5.70 -6.05 7.72
C ARG A 217 -7.11 -6.42 8.16
N ALA A 218 -8.13 -5.85 7.50
CA ALA A 218 -9.53 -6.17 7.81
C ALA A 218 -9.82 -7.64 7.52
N GLU A 219 -9.36 -8.15 6.38
CA GLU A 219 -9.54 -9.54 6.00
C GLU A 219 -8.86 -10.50 6.98
N CYS A 220 -7.62 -10.23 7.41
CA CYS A 220 -6.89 -11.00 8.42
C CYS A 220 -7.70 -11.21 9.70
N LEU A 221 -8.24 -10.13 10.27
CA LEU A 221 -9.04 -10.21 11.49
C LEU A 221 -10.37 -10.93 11.25
N ARG A 222 -10.98 -10.73 10.07
CA ARG A 222 -12.23 -11.37 9.69
C ARG A 222 -12.09 -12.89 9.53
N VAL A 223 -11.00 -13.37 8.91
CA VAL A 223 -10.77 -14.81 8.69
C VAL A 223 -10.27 -15.53 9.93
N ALA A 224 -9.64 -14.83 10.87
CA ALA A 224 -9.17 -15.40 12.11
C ALA A 224 -10.30 -15.56 13.15
N ASP A 225 -11.36 -14.76 13.04
CA ASP A 225 -12.51 -14.78 13.94
C ASP A 225 -13.36 -16.06 13.76
N PRO A 226 -13.47 -16.93 14.78
CA PRO A 226 -14.27 -18.15 14.70
C PRO A 226 -15.78 -17.88 14.63
N ALA A 227 -16.25 -16.69 15.02
CA ALA A 227 -17.66 -16.30 14.92
C ALA A 227 -18.05 -15.87 13.50
N THR A 228 -17.08 -15.44 12.70
CA THR A 228 -17.34 -15.13 11.31
C THR A 228 -17.52 -16.44 10.56
N PRO A 229 -18.67 -16.70 9.91
CA PRO A 229 -18.80 -17.86 9.06
C PRO A 229 -17.73 -17.72 8.00
N VAL A 230 -16.71 -18.56 8.09
CA VAL A 230 -15.80 -18.77 6.99
C VAL A 230 -16.73 -19.19 5.89
N ALA A 231 -16.91 -18.34 4.87
CA ALA A 231 -17.34 -18.82 3.58
C ALA A 231 -16.26 -19.85 3.27
N THR A 232 -16.52 -21.12 3.59
CA THR A 232 -15.62 -22.23 3.37
C THR A 232 -15.59 -22.35 1.88
N GLY A 233 -14.79 -21.45 1.31
CA GLY A 233 -14.58 -21.19 -0.09
C GLY A 233 -13.75 -22.28 -0.72
N LYS A 234 -13.87 -23.51 -0.23
CA LYS A 234 -14.29 -24.59 -1.12
C LYS A 234 -15.69 -24.27 -1.63
N GLU A 235 -15.85 -23.10 -2.23
CA GLU A 235 -16.91 -22.87 -3.15
C GLU A 235 -16.81 -24.06 -4.08
N CYS A 236 -17.94 -24.69 -4.31
CA CYS A 236 -18.11 -25.69 -5.31
C CYS A 236 -18.02 -25.04 -6.70
N LEU A 237 -17.01 -24.17 -6.86
CA LEU A 237 -16.52 -23.58 -8.06
C LEU A 237 -16.32 -24.75 -9.01
N ARG A 238 -17.03 -24.64 -10.11
CA ARG A 238 -16.86 -25.52 -11.24
C ARG A 238 -15.38 -25.47 -11.61
N VAL A 239 -14.66 -26.55 -11.36
CA VAL A 239 -13.28 -26.67 -11.84
C VAL A 239 -13.36 -26.74 -13.35
N LEU A 240 -12.97 -25.63 -13.99
CA LEU A 240 -12.85 -25.54 -15.43
C LEU A 240 -11.50 -26.15 -15.79
N SER A 241 -11.51 -27.30 -16.48
CA SER A 241 -10.31 -27.94 -17.00
C SER A 241 -10.24 -27.74 -18.50
N LEU A 242 -9.06 -27.47 -19.04
CA LEU A 242 -8.87 -27.39 -20.50
C LEU A 242 -8.50 -28.78 -21.00
N ASP A 243 -9.39 -29.38 -21.79
CA ASP A 243 -9.13 -30.68 -22.40
C ASP A 243 -7.92 -30.56 -23.35
N PRO A 244 -6.87 -31.38 -23.17
CA PRO A 244 -5.63 -31.25 -23.93
C PRO A 244 -5.80 -31.55 -25.43
N GLU A 245 -6.74 -32.42 -25.81
CA GLU A 245 -6.98 -32.83 -27.20
C GLU A 245 -7.91 -31.86 -27.92
N THR A 246 -9.01 -31.48 -27.27
CA THR A 246 -10.04 -30.66 -27.91
C THR A 246 -9.85 -29.16 -27.72
N LYS A 247 -8.95 -28.74 -26.80
CA LYS A 247 -8.73 -27.35 -26.37
C LYS A 247 -10.02 -26.65 -25.91
N LYS A 248 -11.03 -27.42 -25.51
CA LYS A 248 -12.29 -26.88 -24.97
C LYS A 248 -12.22 -26.85 -23.46
N VAL A 249 -12.81 -25.82 -22.86
CA VAL A 249 -12.99 -25.73 -21.42
C VAL A 249 -14.12 -26.68 -21.03
N VAL A 250 -13.80 -27.73 -20.29
CA VAL A 250 -14.74 -28.71 -19.76
C VAL A 250 -14.96 -28.44 -18.28
N THR A 251 -16.22 -28.42 -17.87
CA THR A 251 -16.59 -28.32 -16.45
C THR A 251 -16.49 -29.70 -15.82
N LEU A 252 -15.59 -29.86 -14.85
CA LEU A 252 -15.52 -31.10 -14.06
C LEU A 252 -16.73 -31.21 -13.11
N PRO A 253 -17.21 -32.43 -12.84
CA PRO A 253 -18.29 -32.65 -11.89
C PRO A 253 -17.92 -32.12 -10.50
N ARG A 254 -18.89 -31.51 -9.82
CA ARG A 254 -18.69 -31.02 -8.45
C ARG A 254 -18.34 -32.21 -7.53
N PRO A 255 -17.40 -32.03 -6.58
CA PRO A 255 -17.10 -33.07 -5.62
C PRO A 255 -18.32 -33.31 -4.69
N PRO A 256 -18.53 -34.53 -4.18
CA PRO A 256 -19.77 -34.94 -3.53
C PRO A 256 -20.09 -34.24 -2.19
N HIS A 257 -19.12 -33.53 -1.61
CA HIS A 257 -19.33 -32.72 -0.40
C HIS A 257 -20.01 -31.36 -0.69
N CYS A 258 -20.29 -31.09 -1.95
CA CYS A 258 -20.98 -29.90 -2.43
C CYS A 258 -22.46 -30.19 -2.69
N SER A 259 -23.32 -29.95 -1.70
CA SER A 259 -24.77 -30.02 -1.89
C SER A 259 -25.29 -28.79 -2.63
N ASP A 260 -26.20 -28.99 -3.59
CA ASP A 260 -26.90 -27.90 -4.29
C ASP A 260 -27.78 -27.15 -3.28
N SER A 261 -27.25 -26.03 -2.76
CA SER A 261 -27.93 -25.13 -1.81
C SER A 261 -28.44 -23.90 -2.55
#